data_AF-A0A537T231-F1
#
_entry.id   AF-A0A537T231-F1
#
_cell.length_a   1.000
_cell.length_b   1.000
_cell.length_c   1.000
_cell.angle_alpha   90.00
_cell.angle_beta   90.00
_cell.angle_gamma   90.00
#
_symmetry.space_group_name_H-M   'P 1'
#
loop_
_entity.id
_entity.type
_entity.pdbx_description
1 polymer ?
#
loop_
_entity_poly.entity_id
_entity_poly.type
_entity_poly.pdbx_seq_one_letter_code
_entity_poly.pdbx_strand_id
1 'polypeptide(L)'
;RASVTVGGLGTAPRRARDVEQAIVGQVPAGTLFRDACESCRKLEAIDDVHAPASYRQHLAAVLSRRALEKAYVRLRDAHGQPH
;
A
#
# COMPACT_ATOMS: atom_id res chain seq x y z
N ARG A 1 -6.36 2.39 -13.66
CA ARG A 1 -6.22 3.45 -12.64
C ARG A 1 -5.96 2.80 -11.28
N ALA A 2 -5.15 3.41 -10.43
CA ALA A 2 -4.94 2.94 -9.06
C ALA A 2 -5.07 4.11 -8.08
N SER A 3 -5.53 3.82 -6.87
CA SER A 3 -5.58 4.78 -5.77
C SER A 3 -5.22 4.06 -4.47
N VAL A 4 -4.31 4.63 -3.68
CA VAL A 4 -3.81 4.05 -2.43
C VAL A 4 -3.80 5.15 -1.36
N THR A 5 -4.56 4.92 -0.29
CA THR A 5 -4.63 5.82 0.87
C THR A 5 -4.34 5.03 2.13
N VAL A 6 -3.45 5.56 2.96
CA VAL A 6 -3.01 4.95 4.22
C VAL A 6 -3.58 5.75 5.38
N GLY A 7 -4.32 5.07 6.26
CA GLY A 7 -4.77 5.62 7.54
C GLY A 7 -3.83 5.24 8.69
N GLY A 8 -3.96 5.92 9.83
CA GLY A 8 -3.23 5.57 11.07
C GLY A 8 -1.78 6.08 11.17
N LEU A 9 -1.31 6.84 10.17
CA LEU A 9 -0.01 7.51 10.20
C LEU A 9 -0.01 8.79 11.05
N GLY A 10 -1.17 9.40 11.29
CA GLY A 10 -1.29 10.64 12.05
C GLY A 10 -2.75 11.06 12.16
N THR A 11 -2.99 12.37 12.27
CA THR A 11 -4.34 12.95 12.45
C THR A 11 -5.23 12.86 11.21
N ALA A 12 -4.67 12.58 10.03
CA ALA A 12 -5.41 12.45 8.78
C ALA A 12 -4.85 11.32 7.88
N PRO A 13 -5.68 10.73 7.00
CA PRO A 13 -5.21 9.78 5.99
C PRO A 13 -4.21 10.42 5.02
N ARG A 14 -3.21 9.65 4.59
CA ARG A 14 -2.19 10.08 3.62
C ARG A 14 -2.34 9.29 2.33
N ARG A 15 -2.36 9.98 1.19
CA ARG A 15 -2.37 9.34 -0.12
C ARG A 15 -0.96 8.92 -0.52
N ALA A 16 -0.76 7.64 -0.80
CA ALA A 16 0.53 7.08 -1.19
C ALA A 16 0.75 7.20 -2.71
N ARG A 17 0.95 8.43 -3.18
CA ARG A 17 1.09 8.74 -4.62
C ARG A 17 2.22 7.98 -5.29
N ASP A 18 3.34 7.78 -4.59
CA ASP A 18 4.50 7.04 -5.12
C ASP A 18 4.13 5.58 -5.42
N VAL A 19 3.33 4.94 -4.57
CA VAL A 19 2.80 3.59 -4.82
C VAL A 19 1.89 3.59 -6.05
N GLU A 20 0.98 4.56 -6.16
CA GLU A 20 0.07 4.66 -7.30
C GLU A 20 0.83 4.81 -8.62
N GLN A 21 1.85 5.68 -8.65
CA GLN A 21 2.68 5.91 -9.83
C GLN A 21 3.50 4.68 -10.20
N ALA A 22 4.05 3.97 -9.20
CA ALA A 22 4.88 2.79 -9.44
C ALA A 22 4.10 1.61 -10.05
N ILE A 23 2.79 1.50 -9.81
CA ILE A 23 1.99 0.35 -10.26
C ILE A 23 1.13 0.63 -11.49
N VAL A 24 0.84 1.91 -11.81
CA VAL A 24 0.05 2.25 -12.99
C VAL A 24 0.83 1.93 -14.26
N GLY A 25 0.19 1.20 -15.18
CA GLY A 25 0.79 0.80 -16.46
C GLY A 25 1.72 -0.42 -16.38
N GLN A 26 1.95 -0.96 -15.18
CA GLN A 26 2.77 -2.14 -14.97
C GLN A 26 1.93 -3.43 -14.91
N VAL A 27 2.57 -4.57 -15.16
CA VAL A 27 1.94 -5.89 -14.99
C VAL A 27 1.80 -6.18 -13.49
N PRO A 28 0.58 -6.44 -12.97
CA PRO A 28 0.36 -6.73 -11.56
C PRO A 28 1.13 -7.98 -11.10
N ALA A 29 2.00 -7.84 -10.10
CA ALA A 29 2.76 -8.93 -9.52
C ALA A 29 3.02 -8.68 -8.02
N GLY A 30 3.13 -9.75 -7.23
CA GLY A 30 3.41 -9.62 -5.79
C GLY A 30 4.75 -8.92 -5.50
N THR A 31 5.77 -9.16 -6.33
CA THR A 31 7.07 -8.47 -6.24
C THR A 31 6.94 -6.98 -6.52
N LEU A 32 6.20 -6.60 -7.58
CA LEU A 32 5.91 -5.20 -7.89
C LEU A 32 5.19 -4.50 -6.72
N PHE A 33 4.17 -5.14 -6.14
CA PHE A 33 3.44 -4.55 -5.00
C PHE A 33 4.33 -4.40 -3.78
N ARG A 34 5.20 -5.38 -3.49
CA ARG A 34 6.18 -5.28 -2.41
C ARG A 34 7.09 -4.08 -2.63
N ASP A 35 7.71 -3.98 -3.81
CA ASP A 35 8.73 -2.96 -4.09
C ASP A 35 8.11 -1.56 -4.12
N ALA A 36 6.91 -1.40 -4.70
CA ALA A 36 6.18 -0.13 -4.69
C ALA A 36 5.83 0.32 -3.26
N CYS A 37 5.36 -0.60 -2.42
CA CYS A 37 4.93 -0.29 -1.05
C CYS A 37 6.08 0.09 -0.10
N GLU A 38 7.34 -0.16 -0.45
CA GLU A 38 8.47 0.30 0.36
C GLU A 38 8.54 1.84 0.45
N SER A 39 8.01 2.55 -0.55
CA SER A 39 7.85 4.02 -0.50
C SER A 39 6.98 4.49 0.68
N CYS A 40 6.05 3.66 1.16
CA CYS A 40 5.23 3.98 2.34
C CYS A 40 6.05 4.21 3.61
N ARG A 41 7.27 3.68 3.69
CA ARG A 41 8.16 3.90 4.84
C ARG A 41 8.68 5.33 4.94
N LYS A 42 8.64 6.08 3.84
CA LYS A 42 9.06 7.49 3.78
C LYS A 42 7.93 8.44 4.13
N LEU A 43 6.70 7.94 4.32
CA LEU A 43 5.57 8.77 4.73
C LEU A 43 5.82 9.27 6.14
N GLU A 44 5.53 10.55 6.37
CA GLU A 44 5.56 11.11 7.71
C GLU A 44 4.52 10.40 8.58
N ALA A 45 4.98 9.93 9.74
CA ALA A 45 4.16 9.31 10.75
C ALA A 45 4.41 10.00 12.09
N ILE A 46 3.38 10.07 12.92
CA ILE A 46 3.51 10.54 14.30
C ILE A 46 4.24 9.49 15.14
N ASP A 47 4.95 9.98 16.15
CA ASP A 47 5.51 9.19 17.23
C ASP A 47 4.68 9.49 18.49
N ASP A 48 4.19 8.45 19.16
CA ASP A 48 3.38 8.58 20.38
C ASP A 48 3.56 7.39 21.33
N VAL A 49 2.88 7.45 22.47
CA VAL A 49 2.94 6.41 23.53
C VAL A 49 2.52 5.01 23.04
N HIS A 50 1.75 4.92 21.96
CA HIS A 50 1.27 3.63 21.44
C HIS A 50 2.27 2.99 20.49
N ALA A 51 2.93 3.79 19.66
CA ALA A 51 3.91 3.27 18.72
C ALA A 51 4.83 4.37 18.14
N PRO A 52 6.11 4.04 17.90
CA PRO A 52 7.01 4.92 17.20
C PRO A 52 6.59 5.11 15.74
N ALA A 53 6.99 6.24 15.15
CA ALA A 53 6.74 6.56 13.75
C ALA A 53 7.21 5.44 12.79
N SER A 54 8.37 4.83 13.09
CA SER A 54 8.96 3.74 12.31
C SER A 54 8.09 2.48 12.28
N TYR A 55 7.36 2.18 13.36
CA TYR A 55 6.42 1.06 13.40
C TYR A 55 5.20 1.35 12.50
N ARG A 56 4.65 2.56 12.56
CA ARG A 56 3.52 2.97 11.71
C ARG A 56 3.90 2.97 10.23
N GLN A 57 5.09 3.46 9.90
CA GLN A 57 5.69 3.40 8.57
C GLN A 57 5.86 1.96 8.07
N HIS A 58 6.34 1.07 8.95
CA HIS A 58 6.46 -0.36 8.61
C HIS A 58 5.08 -0.99 8.34
N LEU A 59 4.09 -0.73 9.20
CA LEU A 59 2.72 -1.19 8.99
C LEU A 59 2.12 -0.64 7.70
N ALA A 60 2.37 0.63 7.36
CA ALA A 60 1.91 1.24 6.13
C ALA A 60 2.39 0.46 4.90
N ALA A 61 3.68 0.08 4.85
CA ALA A 61 4.22 -0.73 3.76
C ALA A 61 3.58 -2.13 3.70
N VAL A 62 3.51 -2.83 4.84
CA VAL A 62 2.98 -4.20 4.92
C VAL A 62 1.49 -4.26 4.57
N LEU A 63 0.68 -3.38 5.14
CA LEU A 63 -0.77 -3.37 4.94
C LEU A 63 -1.14 -2.90 3.54
N SER A 64 -0.41 -1.94 2.97
CA SER A 64 -0.62 -1.50 1.59
C SER A 64 -0.36 -2.64 0.61
N ARG A 65 0.73 -3.40 0.79
CA ARG A 65 1.02 -4.57 -0.05
C ARG A 65 -0.11 -5.60 0.02
N ARG A 66 -0.52 -5.97 1.23
CA ARG A 66 -1.62 -6.94 1.45
C ARG A 66 -2.95 -6.45 0.84
N ALA A 67 -3.21 -5.15 0.91
CA ALA A 67 -4.41 -4.56 0.32
C ALA A 67 -4.37 -4.62 -1.22
N LEU A 68 -3.22 -4.32 -1.84
CA LEU A 68 -3.03 -4.43 -3.30
C LEU A 68 -3.15 -5.88 -3.78
N GLU A 69 -2.53 -6.84 -3.08
CA GLU A 69 -2.67 -8.27 -3.38
C GLU A 69 -4.14 -8.71 -3.34
N LYS A 70 -4.88 -8.33 -2.30
CA LYS A 70 -6.32 -8.62 -2.19
C LYS A 70 -7.14 -7.95 -3.29
N ALA A 71 -6.83 -6.69 -3.63
CA ALA A 71 -7.52 -5.98 -4.71
C ALA A 71 -7.26 -6.64 -6.07
N TYR A 72 -6.05 -7.14 -6.30
CA TYR A 72 -5.70 -7.86 -7.51
C TYR A 72 -6.42 -9.20 -7.64
N VAL A 73 -6.51 -9.97 -6.55
CA VAL A 73 -7.31 -11.22 -6.52
C VAL A 73 -8.76 -10.93 -6.90
N ARG A 74 -9.40 -9.94 -6.27
CA ARG A 74 -10.78 -9.54 -6.60
C ARG A 74 -10.96 -9.13 -8.05
N LEU A 75 -9.98 -8.43 -8.63
CA LEU A 75 -10.01 -8.04 -10.03
C LEU A 75 -9.96 -9.28 -10.94
N ARG A 76 -9.08 -10.23 -10.66
CA ARG A 76 -9.00 -11.50 -11.41
C ARG A 76 -10.30 -12.29 -11.34
N ASP A 77 -10.86 -12.42 -10.14
CA ASP A 77 -12.10 -13.16 -9.91
C ASP A 77 -13.29 -12.50 -10.65
N ALA A 78 -13.36 -11.16 -10.63
CA ALA A 78 -14.38 -10.41 -11.37
C ALA A 78 -14.27 -10.53 -12.89
N HIS A 79 -13.06 -10.80 -13.41
CA HIS A 79 -12.80 -11.03 -14.84
C HIS A 79 -12.80 -12.51 -15.24
N GLY A 80 -13.21 -13.42 -14.34
CA GLY A 80 -13.44 -14.83 -14.68
C GLY A 80 -12.19 -15.63 -15.04
N GLN A 81 -10.99 -15.23 -14.55
CA GLN A 81 -9.78 -16.03 -14.72
C GLN A 81 -9.49 -16.86 -13.46
N PRO A 82 -9.85 -18.17 -13.45
CA PRO A 82 -9.58 -19.05 -12.32
C PRO A 82 -8.08 -19.30 -12.11
N HIS A 83 -7.77 -19.83 -10.92
CA HIS A 83 -6.45 -19.98 -10.31
C HIS A 83 -5.55 -20.99 -11.02
#